data_AF-A0A6G3T1P7-F1
#
_entry.id   AF-A0A6G3T1P7-F1
#
_cell.length_a   1.000
_cell.length_b   1.000
_cell.length_c   1.000
_cell.angle_alpha   90.00
_cell.angle_beta   90.00
_cell.angle_gamma   90.00
#
_symmetry.space_group_name_H-M   'P 1'
#
loop_
_entity.id
_entity.type
_entity.pdbx_description
1 polymer ?
#
loop_
_entity_poly.entity_id
_entity_poly.type
_entity_poly.pdbx_seq_one_letter_code
_entity_poly.pdbx_strand_id
1 'polypeptide(L)'
;MSSETGRTHQTPAADRPSDPARPTAAPEGTARTEPHAAEPLQYDDGYAQPVGVGPHPLPWPEDERYDPELLAQGDRRNVGDAYRYWTREAIVADLDLRRHDFHVAVENWTHDFNIGSVVRTANAFLAKEIHIVGRRRWNRRGAMVTDRYQHVRHHPDTADLTAWAAAEGLPIIGIDNLPGAVPLERTELPRRCVLLFGQEGPGLTEEAREHASMVCSIAQFGSTRSINAGAAAAIAMHAWVQRHADVPDPRSRQ
;
A
#
# COMPACT_ATOMS: atom_id res chain seq x y z
N MET A 1 -47.33 -0.49 66.33
CA MET A 1 -48.32 0.59 66.18
C MET A 1 -47.97 1.29 64.87
N SER A 2 -48.74 1.05 63.80
CA SER A 2 -49.98 1.78 63.46
C SER A 2 -49.59 3.09 62.74
N SER A 3 -49.61 3.12 61.41
CA SER A 3 -50.77 3.47 60.55
C SER A 3 -50.84 5.00 60.32
N GLU A 4 -51.52 5.57 59.30
CA GLU A 4 -52.49 4.99 58.37
C GLU A 4 -52.44 5.62 56.96
N THR A 5 -53.18 4.97 56.06
CA THR A 5 -53.37 5.19 54.61
C THR A 5 -53.89 6.55 54.16
N GLY A 6 -53.74 6.85 52.85
CA GLY A 6 -54.72 7.61 52.06
C GLY A 6 -55.10 6.88 50.77
N ARG A 7 -56.41 6.62 50.52
CA ARG A 7 -56.90 5.80 49.40
C ARG A 7 -58.42 5.93 49.12
N THR A 8 -58.82 6.35 47.91
CA THR A 8 -60.17 6.26 47.25
C THR A 8 -60.02 6.87 45.83
N HIS A 9 -60.79 6.64 44.76
CA HIS A 9 -61.79 5.65 44.23
C HIS A 9 -61.70 5.80 42.65
N GLN A 10 -61.84 4.85 41.70
CA GLN A 10 -62.83 3.77 41.38
C GLN A 10 -64.25 4.28 41.01
N THR A 11 -65.02 3.84 39.97
CA THR A 11 -64.87 2.94 38.76
C THR A 11 -65.95 3.41 37.70
N PRO A 12 -66.45 2.74 36.60
CA PRO A 12 -66.39 1.37 36.02
C PRO A 12 -65.38 1.26 34.82
N ALA A 13 -65.37 0.40 33.77
CA ALA A 13 -66.27 -0.52 33.00
C ALA A 13 -67.35 0.13 32.08
N ALA A 14 -67.85 -0.45 30.96
CA ALA A 14 -67.65 -1.76 30.27
C ALA A 14 -67.39 -1.53 28.72
N ASP A 15 -67.33 -2.48 27.77
CA ASP A 15 -67.87 -3.86 27.64
C ASP A 15 -67.11 -4.72 26.57
N ARG A 16 -67.48 -6.01 26.37
CA ARG A 16 -66.91 -6.96 25.36
C ARG A 16 -68.00 -7.53 24.42
N PRO A 17 -67.71 -7.84 23.14
CA PRO A 17 -67.37 -9.23 22.69
C PRO A 17 -66.36 -9.25 21.51
N SER A 18 -65.86 -10.35 20.89
CA SER A 18 -65.70 -11.80 21.20
C SER A 18 -64.70 -12.44 20.19
N ASP A 19 -64.15 -13.63 20.46
CA ASP A 19 -63.33 -14.43 19.51
C ASP A 19 -64.20 -15.34 18.62
N PRO A 20 -63.85 -15.57 17.33
CA PRO A 20 -63.55 -16.95 16.95
C PRO A 20 -62.50 -17.17 15.82
N ALA A 21 -61.96 -18.39 15.87
CA ALA A 21 -61.48 -19.25 14.77
C ALA A 21 -60.03 -19.09 14.23
N ARG A 22 -59.29 -20.19 14.34
CA ARG A 22 -57.93 -20.42 13.82
C ARG A 22 -57.97 -21.24 12.51
N PRO A 23 -57.45 -20.75 11.38
CA PRO A 23 -57.23 -21.55 10.18
C PRO A 23 -56.08 -22.58 10.31
N THR A 24 -56.14 -23.64 9.52
CA THR A 24 -55.12 -24.70 9.44
C THR A 24 -53.96 -24.38 8.49
N ALA A 25 -52.88 -25.18 8.56
CA ALA A 25 -51.80 -25.22 7.57
C ALA A 25 -52.32 -25.63 6.17
N ALA A 26 -51.58 -25.54 5.06
CA ALA A 26 -50.12 -25.47 4.84
C ALA A 26 -49.82 -24.66 3.53
N PRO A 27 -48.66 -24.73 2.82
CA PRO A 27 -47.50 -25.62 2.91
C PRO A 27 -46.16 -24.94 3.25
N GLU A 28 -45.10 -25.74 3.28
CA GLU A 28 -43.73 -25.32 3.52
C GLU A 28 -43.23 -24.38 2.40
N GLY A 29 -42.88 -23.15 2.78
CA GLY A 29 -42.16 -22.25 1.88
C GLY A 29 -40.76 -22.80 1.65
N THR A 30 -40.49 -23.31 0.45
CA THR A 30 -39.17 -23.80 0.07
C THR A 30 -38.11 -22.76 0.38
N ALA A 31 -37.11 -23.14 1.16
CA ALA A 31 -35.98 -22.28 1.47
C ALA A 31 -35.28 -21.92 0.16
N ARG A 32 -35.53 -20.70 -0.33
CA ARG A 32 -34.74 -20.10 -1.39
C ARG A 32 -33.38 -19.82 -0.79
N THR A 33 -32.47 -20.77 -0.94
CA THR A 33 -31.04 -20.49 -0.83
C THR A 33 -30.77 -19.34 -1.77
N GLU A 34 -30.55 -18.14 -1.23
CA GLU A 34 -30.13 -17.03 -2.08
C GLU A 34 -28.84 -17.47 -2.77
N PRO A 35 -28.71 -17.29 -4.10
CA PRO A 35 -27.48 -17.65 -4.78
C PRO A 35 -26.37 -16.84 -4.10
N HIS A 36 -25.44 -17.56 -3.46
CA HIS A 36 -24.34 -16.96 -2.70
C HIS A 36 -23.76 -15.85 -3.54
N ALA A 37 -23.91 -14.60 -3.09
CA ALA A 37 -23.53 -13.45 -3.90
C ALA A 37 -22.07 -13.68 -4.31
N ALA A 38 -21.83 -13.81 -5.61
CA ALA A 38 -20.50 -14.08 -6.11
C ALA A 38 -19.64 -12.90 -5.64
N GLU A 39 -18.51 -13.18 -4.99
CA GLU A 39 -17.59 -12.12 -4.62
C GLU A 39 -17.28 -11.32 -5.89
N PRO A 40 -17.47 -9.98 -5.89
CA PRO A 40 -17.35 -9.21 -7.11
C PRO A 40 -15.95 -9.39 -7.66
N LEU A 41 -15.87 -10.03 -8.83
CA LEU A 41 -14.61 -10.40 -9.50
C LEU A 41 -13.60 -9.27 -9.39
N GLN A 42 -12.42 -9.55 -8.84
CA GLN A 42 -11.36 -8.56 -8.85
C GLN A 42 -11.05 -8.25 -10.32
N TYR A 43 -11.07 -6.96 -10.66
CA TYR A 43 -11.06 -6.47 -12.04
C TYR A 43 -9.86 -6.96 -12.89
N ASP A 44 -8.82 -7.45 -12.22
CA ASP A 44 -7.57 -7.98 -12.80
C ASP A 44 -7.72 -9.42 -13.35
N ASP A 45 -8.61 -10.27 -12.80
CA ASP A 45 -8.66 -11.73 -13.00
C ASP A 45 -9.00 -12.18 -14.44
N GLY A 46 -9.37 -11.26 -15.33
CA GLY A 46 -9.78 -11.56 -16.72
C GLY A 46 -9.20 -10.66 -17.81
N TYR A 47 -8.42 -9.63 -17.47
CA TYR A 47 -7.94 -8.62 -18.45
C TYR A 47 -6.42 -8.55 -18.61
N ALA A 48 -5.65 -9.29 -17.80
CA ALA A 48 -4.20 -9.36 -17.94
C ALA A 48 -3.79 -10.10 -19.23
N GLN A 49 -3.21 -9.38 -20.19
CA GLN A 49 -2.43 -9.98 -21.28
C GLN A 49 -1.35 -10.90 -20.69
N PRO A 50 -1.06 -12.08 -21.28
CA PRO A 50 -0.05 -13.00 -20.76
C PRO A 50 1.35 -12.34 -20.83
N VAL A 51 1.86 -11.92 -19.67
CA VAL A 51 3.11 -11.16 -19.58
C VAL A 51 4.31 -12.04 -19.93
N GLY A 52 5.19 -11.51 -20.79
CA GLY A 52 6.48 -12.09 -21.10
C GLY A 52 6.59 -12.71 -22.49
N VAL A 53 7.65 -13.50 -22.67
CA VAL A 53 8.12 -13.97 -23.98
C VAL A 53 8.29 -15.49 -23.99
N GLY A 54 8.34 -16.09 -25.19
CA GLY A 54 8.71 -17.50 -25.36
C GLY A 54 10.22 -17.73 -25.25
N PRO A 55 10.71 -18.96 -25.51
CA PRO A 55 12.14 -19.27 -25.57
C PRO A 55 12.90 -18.36 -26.55
N HIS A 56 14.17 -18.08 -26.23
CA HIS A 56 15.04 -17.32 -27.12
C HIS A 56 15.51 -18.20 -28.29
N PRO A 57 15.49 -17.71 -29.55
CA PRO A 57 16.01 -18.46 -30.69
C PRO A 57 17.52 -18.74 -30.56
N LEU A 58 18.01 -19.79 -31.22
CA LEU A 58 19.44 -20.10 -31.30
C LEU A 58 20.11 -19.29 -32.42
N PRO A 59 21.40 -18.92 -32.30
CA PRO A 59 22.26 -19.10 -31.12
C PRO A 59 21.85 -18.18 -29.95
N TRP A 60 22.11 -18.63 -28.72
CA TRP A 60 21.91 -17.81 -27.52
C TRP A 60 23.08 -16.83 -27.30
N PRO A 61 22.87 -15.71 -26.57
CA PRO A 61 23.95 -14.82 -26.16
C PRO A 61 24.97 -15.50 -25.25
N GLU A 62 26.26 -15.28 -25.52
CA GLU A 62 27.39 -15.76 -24.70
C GLU A 62 27.79 -14.71 -23.63
N ASP A 63 26.83 -14.32 -22.77
CA ASP A 63 26.99 -13.25 -21.77
C ASP A 63 26.43 -13.71 -20.41
N GLU A 64 27.23 -13.60 -19.35
CA GLU A 64 26.94 -14.10 -17.99
C GLU A 64 25.68 -13.48 -17.35
N ARG A 65 25.17 -12.38 -17.89
CA ARG A 65 23.91 -11.78 -17.43
C ARG A 65 22.70 -12.61 -17.81
N TYR A 66 22.78 -13.49 -18.80
CA TYR A 66 21.65 -14.28 -19.28
C TYR A 66 21.49 -15.58 -18.50
N ASP A 67 20.23 -15.89 -18.16
CA ASP A 67 19.81 -17.10 -17.47
C ASP A 67 19.48 -18.21 -18.50
N PRO A 68 20.22 -19.34 -18.51
CA PRO A 68 19.99 -20.42 -19.49
C PRO A 68 18.60 -21.09 -19.38
N GLU A 69 17.98 -21.11 -18.20
CA GLU A 69 16.63 -21.69 -18.05
C GLU A 69 15.58 -20.74 -18.66
N LEU A 70 15.72 -19.43 -18.44
CA LEU A 70 14.85 -18.45 -19.09
C LEU A 70 15.03 -18.40 -20.61
N LEU A 71 16.28 -18.50 -21.11
CA LEU A 71 16.54 -18.63 -22.54
C LEU A 71 15.86 -19.89 -23.14
N ALA A 72 15.88 -21.02 -22.40
CA ALA A 72 15.31 -22.29 -22.85
C ALA A 72 13.78 -22.37 -22.78
N GLN A 73 13.15 -21.80 -21.75
CA GLN A 73 11.71 -21.96 -21.47
C GLN A 73 10.88 -20.70 -21.78
N GLY A 74 11.53 -19.55 -21.88
CA GLY A 74 10.90 -18.24 -22.03
C GLY A 74 10.71 -17.49 -20.72
N ASP A 75 10.82 -16.16 -20.77
CA ASP A 75 10.75 -15.29 -19.60
C ASP A 75 9.33 -14.74 -19.39
N ARG A 76 8.61 -15.32 -18.41
CA ARG A 76 7.26 -14.90 -17.96
C ARG A 76 7.25 -13.85 -16.85
N ARG A 77 8.40 -13.30 -16.44
CA ARG A 77 8.48 -12.35 -15.32
C ARG A 77 7.92 -10.99 -15.73
N ASN A 78 7.41 -10.22 -14.77
CA ASN A 78 7.02 -8.84 -15.00
C ASN A 78 8.23 -7.89 -14.92
N VAL A 79 9.09 -7.97 -15.95
CA VAL A 79 10.28 -7.13 -16.16
C VAL A 79 10.16 -6.37 -17.48
N GLY A 80 10.82 -5.21 -17.60
CA GLY A 80 10.91 -4.46 -18.86
C GLY A 80 11.76 -5.20 -19.90
N ASP A 81 11.50 -4.96 -21.19
CA ASP A 81 11.99 -5.87 -22.23
C ASP A 81 13.52 -5.90 -22.43
N ALA A 82 14.22 -4.83 -22.02
CA ALA A 82 15.68 -4.81 -21.97
C ALA A 82 16.30 -5.80 -20.97
N TYR A 83 15.52 -6.29 -20.00
CA TYR A 83 15.94 -7.24 -18.97
C TYR A 83 15.45 -8.67 -19.22
N ARG A 84 14.90 -8.96 -20.41
CA ARG A 84 14.38 -10.30 -20.73
C ARG A 84 15.50 -11.32 -20.69
N TYR A 85 15.18 -12.46 -20.10
CA TYR A 85 16.10 -13.58 -19.89
C TYR A 85 17.30 -13.27 -19.00
N TRP A 86 17.47 -12.05 -18.46
CA TRP A 86 18.58 -11.75 -17.55
C TRP A 86 18.37 -12.42 -16.19
N THR A 87 19.45 -12.86 -15.54
CA THR A 87 19.45 -13.27 -14.13
C THR A 87 18.94 -12.13 -13.26
N ARG A 88 18.34 -12.47 -12.11
CA ARG A 88 17.83 -11.46 -11.17
C ARG A 88 18.96 -10.54 -10.69
N GLU A 89 20.15 -11.09 -10.53
CA GLU A 89 21.35 -10.46 -10.00
C GLU A 89 21.97 -9.50 -11.02
N ALA A 90 21.89 -9.79 -12.32
CA ALA A 90 22.25 -8.84 -13.37
C ALA A 90 21.28 -7.64 -13.43
N ILE A 91 19.97 -7.88 -13.27
CA ILE A 91 18.95 -6.81 -13.17
C ILE A 91 19.20 -5.96 -11.92
N VAL A 92 19.41 -6.63 -10.77
CA VAL A 92 20.23 -6.20 -9.62
C VAL A 92 21.16 -5.02 -9.87
N ALA A 93 22.31 -5.41 -10.41
CA ALA A 93 23.47 -4.57 -10.65
C ALA A 93 23.18 -3.42 -11.62
N ASP A 94 22.44 -3.63 -12.72
CA ASP A 94 22.15 -2.57 -13.69
C ASP A 94 21.20 -1.50 -13.14
N LEU A 95 20.25 -1.86 -12.28
CA LEU A 95 19.42 -0.88 -11.57
C LEU A 95 20.26 -0.09 -10.57
N ASP A 96 21.16 -0.75 -9.83
CA ASP A 96 22.01 -0.13 -8.80
C ASP A 96 22.95 0.96 -9.37
N LEU A 97 23.39 0.84 -10.62
CA LEU A 97 24.15 1.89 -11.34
C LEU A 97 23.41 3.23 -11.47
N ARG A 98 22.07 3.22 -11.35
CA ARG A 98 21.20 4.36 -11.71
C ARG A 98 20.16 4.70 -10.63
N ARG A 99 20.25 4.10 -9.43
CA ARG A 99 19.37 4.44 -8.31
C ARG A 99 19.53 5.89 -7.87
N HIS A 100 18.40 6.53 -7.62
CA HIS A 100 18.32 7.84 -7.01
C HIS A 100 18.69 7.79 -5.52
N ASP A 101 19.17 8.90 -4.96
CA ASP A 101 19.70 8.94 -3.58
C ASP A 101 18.64 9.22 -2.50
N PHE A 102 17.35 9.03 -2.83
CA PHE A 102 16.26 9.05 -1.85
C PHE A 102 15.89 7.63 -1.41
N HIS A 103 15.52 7.51 -0.15
CA HIS A 103 15.07 6.28 0.50
C HIS A 103 13.58 6.37 0.81
N VAL A 104 12.92 5.23 1.01
CA VAL A 104 11.50 5.15 1.37
C VAL A 104 11.35 4.32 2.63
N ALA A 105 10.72 4.85 3.67
CA ALA A 105 10.45 4.14 4.91
C ALA A 105 8.95 4.01 5.17
N VAL A 106 8.49 2.87 5.69
CA VAL A 106 7.08 2.61 5.98
C VAL A 106 6.91 1.96 7.35
N GLU A 107 6.05 2.54 8.18
CA GLU A 107 5.65 2.00 9.48
C GLU A 107 4.70 0.79 9.33
N ASN A 108 5.03 -0.33 9.96
CA ASN A 108 4.28 -1.59 9.89
C ASN A 108 3.92 -2.11 11.30
N TRP A 109 2.89 -1.53 11.91
CA TRP A 109 2.48 -1.83 13.29
C TRP A 109 1.21 -2.71 13.40
N THR A 110 0.30 -2.65 12.42
CA THR A 110 -0.99 -3.36 12.39
C THR A 110 -1.34 -3.95 11.02
N HIS A 111 -1.43 -3.11 9.98
CA HIS A 111 -1.93 -3.45 8.65
C HIS A 111 -0.90 -3.10 7.55
N ASP A 112 -0.69 -4.02 6.62
CA ASP A 112 0.46 -4.02 5.70
C ASP A 112 0.07 -3.98 4.21
N PHE A 113 -1.23 -3.82 3.90
CA PHE A 113 -1.79 -3.92 2.54
C PHE A 113 -1.10 -3.02 1.51
N ASN A 114 -0.70 -1.81 1.91
CA ASN A 114 -0.04 -0.84 1.03
C ASN A 114 1.47 -1.07 0.87
N ILE A 115 2.12 -1.85 1.75
CA ILE A 115 3.59 -1.98 1.72
C ILE A 115 4.04 -2.58 0.39
N GLY A 116 3.28 -3.53 -0.17
CA GLY A 116 3.54 -4.05 -1.51
C GLY A 116 3.47 -3.00 -2.62
N SER A 117 2.44 -2.15 -2.66
CA SER A 117 2.31 -1.13 -3.70
C SER A 117 3.35 -0.01 -3.54
N VAL A 118 3.73 0.34 -2.30
CA VAL A 118 4.87 1.24 -2.02
C VAL A 118 6.16 0.63 -2.54
N VAL A 119 6.44 -0.66 -2.28
CA VAL A 119 7.65 -1.36 -2.75
C VAL A 119 7.74 -1.39 -4.28
N ARG A 120 6.63 -1.69 -4.97
CA ARG A 120 6.56 -1.65 -6.44
C ARG A 120 6.83 -0.24 -6.98
N THR A 121 6.23 0.78 -6.38
CA THR A 121 6.38 2.18 -6.78
C THR A 121 7.81 2.69 -6.57
N ALA A 122 8.41 2.36 -5.43
CA ALA A 122 9.79 2.74 -5.11
C ALA A 122 10.83 2.01 -5.97
N ASN A 123 10.55 0.80 -6.48
CA ASN A 123 11.37 0.20 -7.54
C ASN A 123 11.19 0.93 -8.89
N ALA A 124 9.95 1.26 -9.28
CA ALA A 124 9.66 1.96 -10.53
C ALA A 124 10.28 3.37 -10.61
N PHE A 125 10.37 4.07 -9.47
CA PHE A 125 11.08 5.35 -9.33
C PHE A 125 12.55 5.21 -8.89
N LEU A 126 13.14 4.01 -8.98
CA LEU A 126 14.56 3.73 -8.67
C LEU A 126 15.06 4.29 -7.31
N ALA A 127 14.21 4.25 -6.27
CA ALA A 127 14.62 4.58 -4.91
C ALA A 127 15.80 3.70 -4.45
N LYS A 128 16.66 4.27 -3.59
CA LYS A 128 17.93 3.65 -3.16
C LYS A 128 17.74 2.33 -2.44
N GLU A 129 16.92 2.37 -1.40
CA GLU A 129 16.56 1.26 -0.52
C GLU A 129 15.21 1.56 0.14
N ILE A 130 14.50 0.50 0.56
CA ILE A 130 13.22 0.59 1.26
C ILE A 130 13.36 0.06 2.68
N HIS A 131 12.79 0.78 3.63
CA HIS A 131 12.97 0.56 5.06
C HIS A 131 11.63 0.18 5.68
N ILE A 132 11.47 -1.08 6.07
CA ILE A 132 10.27 -1.56 6.77
C ILE A 132 10.51 -1.39 8.27
N VAL A 133 9.70 -0.58 8.94
CA VAL A 133 9.83 -0.28 10.38
C VAL A 133 8.81 -1.10 11.17
N GLY A 134 9.21 -1.66 12.31
CA GLY A 134 8.33 -2.47 13.15
C GLY A 134 8.28 -3.93 12.70
N ARG A 135 7.12 -4.42 12.22
CA ARG A 135 6.94 -5.83 11.86
C ARG A 135 7.77 -6.21 10.62
N ARG A 136 8.67 -7.19 10.78
CA ARG A 136 9.49 -7.75 9.69
C ARG A 136 8.72 -8.48 8.58
N ARG A 137 7.49 -8.95 8.87
CA ARG A 137 6.59 -9.59 7.89
C ARG A 137 5.59 -8.57 7.37
N TRP A 138 5.40 -8.55 6.05
CA TRP A 138 4.50 -7.65 5.34
C TRP A 138 3.93 -8.32 4.08
N ASN A 139 2.76 -7.85 3.64
CA ASN A 139 2.00 -8.39 2.52
C ASN A 139 2.63 -8.04 1.16
N ARG A 140 3.31 -9.02 0.56
CA ARG A 140 4.01 -8.84 -0.73
C ARG A 140 3.11 -8.86 -1.96
N ARG A 141 1.79 -9.08 -1.84
CA ARG A 141 0.89 -9.23 -3.00
C ARG A 141 0.92 -8.00 -3.92
N GLY A 142 0.82 -6.80 -3.33
CA GLY A 142 0.89 -5.53 -4.09
C GLY A 142 2.25 -5.24 -4.73
N ALA A 143 3.31 -5.96 -4.33
CA ALA A 143 4.64 -5.80 -4.92
C ALA A 143 4.76 -6.50 -6.28
N MET A 144 3.87 -7.43 -6.64
CA MET A 144 3.92 -8.21 -7.89
C MET A 144 5.30 -8.82 -8.20
N VAL A 145 5.99 -9.33 -7.16
CA VAL A 145 7.35 -9.91 -7.22
C VAL A 145 8.46 -8.88 -7.49
N THR A 146 8.12 -7.60 -7.67
CA THR A 146 9.09 -6.49 -7.85
C THR A 146 9.98 -6.28 -6.61
N ASP A 147 9.56 -6.76 -5.44
CA ASP A 147 10.38 -6.81 -4.22
C ASP A 147 11.70 -7.59 -4.39
N ARG A 148 11.79 -8.46 -5.41
CA ARG A 148 13.04 -9.15 -5.75
C ARG A 148 14.10 -8.25 -6.36
N TYR A 149 13.75 -7.11 -6.95
CA TYR A 149 14.66 -6.21 -7.70
C TYR A 149 14.98 -4.90 -6.95
N GLN A 150 14.71 -4.87 -5.64
CA GLN A 150 14.85 -3.69 -4.79
C GLN A 150 15.49 -4.09 -3.46
N HIS A 151 16.32 -3.20 -2.91
CA HIS A 151 16.92 -3.36 -1.59
C HIS A 151 15.86 -3.08 -0.53
N VAL A 152 15.73 -3.98 0.44
CA VAL A 152 14.71 -3.89 1.51
C VAL A 152 15.35 -4.17 2.86
N ARG A 153 15.57 -3.10 3.63
CA ARG A 153 16.01 -3.11 5.02
C ARG A 153 14.83 -3.32 5.97
N HIS A 154 15.10 -3.93 7.11
CA HIS A 154 14.16 -4.02 8.22
C HIS A 154 14.75 -3.34 9.45
N HIS A 155 13.96 -2.49 10.10
CA HIS A 155 14.24 -1.85 11.37
C HIS A 155 13.24 -2.37 12.41
N PRO A 156 13.68 -2.82 13.61
CA PRO A 156 12.77 -3.31 14.64
C PRO A 156 11.79 -2.24 15.14
N ASP A 157 12.21 -0.97 15.13
CA ASP A 157 11.47 0.18 15.64
C ASP A 157 11.93 1.49 14.97
N THR A 158 11.28 2.60 15.34
CA THR A 158 11.56 3.93 14.79
C THR A 158 12.94 4.44 15.21
N ALA A 159 13.35 4.22 16.46
CA ALA A 159 14.68 4.57 16.95
C ALA A 159 15.83 3.95 16.13
N ASP A 160 15.72 2.69 15.69
CA ASP A 160 16.73 2.07 14.82
C ASP A 160 16.76 2.70 13.40
N LEU A 161 15.60 3.10 12.86
CA LEU A 161 15.55 3.87 11.61
C LEU A 161 16.20 5.24 11.76
N THR A 162 15.89 5.97 12.84
CA THR A 162 16.38 7.35 13.03
C THR A 162 17.88 7.37 13.35
N ALA A 163 18.37 6.39 14.10
CA ALA A 163 19.81 6.18 14.32
C ALA A 163 20.55 5.85 13.01
N TRP A 164 20.00 4.97 12.17
CA TRP A 164 20.58 4.68 10.85
C TRP A 164 20.57 5.91 9.93
N ALA A 165 19.45 6.62 9.82
CA ALA A 165 19.33 7.81 8.98
C ALA A 165 20.29 8.93 9.41
N ALA A 166 20.47 9.12 10.72
CA ALA A 166 21.46 10.05 11.27
C ALA A 166 22.91 9.65 10.90
N ALA A 167 23.25 8.37 10.95
CA ALA A 167 24.58 7.87 10.59
C ALA A 167 24.90 8.07 9.10
N GLU A 168 23.92 7.92 8.21
CA GLU A 168 24.06 8.17 6.76
C GLU A 168 23.95 9.65 6.37
N GLY A 169 23.69 10.54 7.33
CA GLY A 169 23.43 11.96 7.09
C GLY A 169 22.21 12.20 6.19
N LEU A 170 21.12 11.47 6.44
CA LEU A 170 19.88 11.53 5.67
C LEU A 170 18.76 12.21 6.50
N PRO A 171 18.24 13.38 6.08
CA PRO A 171 17.06 13.97 6.71
C PRO A 171 15.83 13.09 6.46
N ILE A 172 15.07 12.81 7.53
CA ILE A 172 13.76 12.17 7.45
C ILE A 172 12.71 13.23 7.13
N ILE A 173 11.87 12.94 6.13
CA ILE A 173 10.73 13.76 5.69
C ILE A 173 9.48 12.91 5.92
N GLY A 174 8.68 13.27 6.93
CA GLY A 174 7.39 12.60 7.17
C GLY A 174 6.37 13.02 6.10
N ILE A 175 5.60 12.08 5.56
CA ILE A 175 4.50 12.38 4.62
C ILE A 175 3.16 12.06 5.30
N ASP A 176 2.47 13.10 5.79
CA ASP A 176 1.22 12.96 6.53
C ASP A 176 0.42 14.28 6.60
N ASN A 177 -0.87 14.22 6.99
CA ASN A 177 -1.79 15.36 7.08
C ASN A 177 -1.83 16.02 8.49
N LEU A 178 -0.83 15.75 9.34
CA LEU A 178 -0.80 16.16 10.74
C LEU A 178 -0.65 17.69 10.94
N PRO A 179 -1.10 18.24 12.09
CA PRO A 179 -0.93 19.66 12.42
C PRO A 179 0.53 20.12 12.36
N GLY A 180 0.76 21.16 11.56
CA GLY A 180 2.10 21.73 11.28
C GLY A 180 2.74 21.25 9.98
N ALA A 181 2.16 20.26 9.28
CA ALA A 181 2.68 19.81 7.99
C ALA A 181 2.57 20.89 6.90
N VAL A 182 3.61 21.03 6.07
CA VAL A 182 3.64 21.99 4.94
C VAL A 182 3.08 21.35 3.66
N PRO A 183 2.52 22.12 2.70
CA PRO A 183 2.04 21.55 1.44
C PRO A 183 3.20 21.03 0.58
N LEU A 184 3.13 19.74 0.20
CA LEU A 184 4.13 19.08 -0.65
C LEU A 184 4.30 19.80 -1.99
N GLU A 185 3.21 20.29 -2.56
CA GLU A 185 3.15 20.99 -3.86
C GLU A 185 3.87 22.34 -3.86
N ARG A 186 4.37 22.78 -2.68
CA ARG A 186 5.12 24.03 -2.47
C ARG A 186 6.46 23.79 -1.77
N THR A 187 6.89 22.54 -1.64
CA THR A 187 8.05 22.13 -0.84
C THR A 187 9.12 21.47 -1.70
N GLU A 188 10.33 22.02 -1.73
CA GLU A 188 11.48 21.35 -2.33
C GLU A 188 12.01 20.25 -1.41
N LEU A 189 11.70 19.00 -1.73
CA LEU A 189 12.27 17.82 -1.05
C LEU A 189 13.80 17.79 -1.21
N PRO A 190 14.59 17.42 -0.18
CA PRO A 190 16.04 17.27 -0.32
C PRO A 190 16.43 16.16 -1.30
N ARG A 191 17.55 16.33 -2.03
CA ARG A 191 18.05 15.33 -2.99
C ARG A 191 18.48 14.02 -2.31
N ARG A 192 19.04 14.08 -1.10
CA ARG A 192 19.27 12.93 -0.22
C ARG A 192 18.31 13.04 0.96
N CYS A 193 17.44 12.05 1.15
CA CYS A 193 16.46 12.01 2.24
C CYS A 193 15.86 10.62 2.44
N VAL A 194 15.16 10.42 3.55
CA VAL A 194 14.21 9.31 3.74
C VAL A 194 12.79 9.88 3.66
N LEU A 195 11.97 9.43 2.71
CA LEU A 195 10.54 9.71 2.70
C LEU A 195 9.85 8.68 3.61
N LEU A 196 9.38 9.12 4.78
CA LEU A 196 8.78 8.26 5.81
C LEU A 196 7.26 8.35 5.76
N PHE A 197 6.62 7.19 5.59
CA PHE A 197 5.17 7.02 5.52
C PHE A 197 4.68 6.35 6.79
N GLY A 198 3.76 7.03 7.47
CA GLY A 198 3.04 6.49 8.61
C GLY A 198 2.06 5.38 8.24
N GLN A 199 1.41 4.84 9.25
CA GLN A 199 0.46 3.74 9.07
C GLN A 199 -0.93 4.23 8.65
N GLU A 200 -1.58 3.47 7.76
CA GLU A 200 -2.96 3.74 7.35
C GLU A 200 -3.93 3.69 8.55
N GLY A 201 -4.58 4.81 8.83
CA GLY A 201 -5.39 5.03 10.02
C GLY A 201 -4.83 6.14 10.92
N PRO A 202 -3.85 5.85 11.80
CA PRO A 202 -3.31 6.81 12.76
C PRO A 202 -2.34 7.83 12.15
N GLY A 203 -1.76 7.56 10.98
CA GLY A 203 -0.66 8.36 10.43
C GLY A 203 0.70 7.95 11.00
N LEU A 204 1.63 8.91 11.05
CA LEU A 204 2.95 8.77 11.67
C LEU A 204 2.84 8.60 13.19
N THR A 205 3.73 7.80 13.80
CA THR A 205 3.95 7.85 15.25
C THR A 205 4.53 9.20 15.69
N GLU A 206 4.27 9.62 16.93
CA GLU A 206 4.82 10.90 17.44
C GLU A 206 6.36 10.86 17.49
N GLU A 207 6.96 9.71 17.80
CA GLU A 207 8.41 9.48 17.70
C GLU A 207 8.94 9.72 16.26
N ALA A 208 8.23 9.21 15.24
CA ALA A 208 8.57 9.46 13.84
C ALA A 208 8.40 10.94 13.46
N ARG A 209 7.45 11.65 14.07
CA ARG A 209 7.19 13.09 13.88
C ARG A 209 8.24 13.96 14.58
N GLU A 210 8.68 13.62 15.78
CA GLU A 210 9.73 14.31 16.54
C GLU A 210 11.10 14.20 15.85
N HIS A 211 11.38 13.06 15.20
CA HIS A 211 12.60 12.84 14.42
C HIS A 211 12.52 13.30 12.95
N ALA A 212 11.35 13.70 12.45
CA ALA A 212 11.21 14.23 11.10
C ALA A 212 11.76 15.66 11.01
N SER A 213 12.70 15.89 10.10
CA SER A 213 13.24 17.24 9.82
C SER A 213 12.18 18.21 9.27
N MET A 214 11.15 17.67 8.63
CA MET A 214 9.88 18.33 8.32
C MET A 214 8.79 17.28 8.05
N VAL A 215 7.52 17.68 8.17
CA VAL A 215 6.37 16.87 7.71
C VAL A 215 5.70 17.58 6.53
N CYS A 216 5.43 16.85 5.46
CA CYS A 216 4.75 17.33 4.26
C CYS A 216 3.38 16.68 4.13
N SER A 217 2.36 17.49 3.83
CA SER A 217 1.00 17.04 3.53
C SER A 217 0.69 17.19 2.05
N ILE A 218 -0.10 16.28 1.49
CA ILE A 218 -0.60 16.38 0.12
C ILE A 218 -1.93 17.14 0.16
N ALA A 219 -2.09 18.13 -0.72
CA ALA A 219 -3.27 18.99 -0.76
C ALA A 219 -4.53 18.21 -1.15
N GLN A 220 -5.53 18.21 -0.26
CA GLN A 220 -6.82 17.56 -0.48
C GLN A 220 -7.95 18.59 -0.55
N PHE A 221 -8.83 18.42 -1.54
CA PHE A 221 -9.97 19.31 -1.80
C PHE A 221 -11.32 18.57 -1.76
N GLY A 222 -11.32 17.29 -1.35
CA GLY A 222 -12.50 16.43 -1.24
C GLY A 222 -13.07 16.35 0.18
N SER A 223 -14.03 15.45 0.38
CA SER A 223 -14.68 15.19 1.68
C SER A 223 -13.99 14.11 2.53
N THR A 224 -12.96 13.44 2.01
CA THR A 224 -12.15 12.45 2.74
C THR A 224 -11.14 13.13 3.67
N ARG A 225 -10.80 12.47 4.78
CA ARG A 225 -9.78 12.97 5.72
C ARG A 225 -8.35 12.76 5.18
N SER A 226 -8.14 11.65 4.49
CA SER A 226 -6.86 11.23 3.92
C SER A 226 -7.07 10.54 2.58
N ILE A 227 -5.99 10.45 1.80
CA ILE A 227 -5.84 9.53 0.68
C ILE A 227 -5.20 8.21 1.16
N ASN A 228 -5.26 7.17 0.32
CA ASN A 228 -4.58 5.91 0.60
C ASN A 228 -3.06 6.09 0.71
N ALA A 229 -2.42 5.39 1.66
CA ALA A 229 -0.99 5.53 1.94
C ALA A 229 -0.08 5.16 0.75
N GLY A 230 -0.46 4.16 -0.05
CA GLY A 230 0.27 3.80 -1.28
C GLY A 230 0.22 4.90 -2.34
N ALA A 231 -0.94 5.57 -2.48
CA ALA A 231 -1.09 6.73 -3.36
C ALA A 231 -0.31 7.95 -2.85
N ALA A 232 -0.30 8.20 -1.54
CA ALA A 232 0.52 9.25 -0.93
C ALA A 232 2.02 9.03 -1.20
N ALA A 233 2.49 7.79 -1.09
CA ALA A 233 3.86 7.41 -1.42
C ALA A 233 4.20 7.62 -2.90
N ALA A 234 3.30 7.27 -3.81
CA ALA A 234 3.48 7.52 -5.24
C ALA A 234 3.60 9.03 -5.56
N ILE A 235 2.76 9.86 -4.94
CA ILE A 235 2.79 11.32 -5.12
C ILE A 235 4.09 11.92 -4.56
N ALA A 236 4.50 11.53 -3.35
CA ALA A 236 5.72 12.03 -2.72
C ALA A 236 7.01 11.62 -3.47
N MET A 237 7.10 10.37 -3.93
CA MET A 237 8.22 9.94 -4.78
C MET A 237 8.21 10.66 -6.13
N HIS A 238 7.04 10.83 -6.75
CA HIS A 238 6.94 11.54 -8.03
C HIS A 238 7.26 13.06 -7.90
N ALA A 239 6.98 13.68 -6.76
CA ALA A 239 7.40 15.04 -6.46
C ALA A 239 8.92 15.16 -6.34
N TRP A 240 9.60 14.17 -5.75
CA TRP A 240 11.06 14.09 -5.75
C TRP A 240 11.61 13.92 -7.17
N VAL A 241 11.04 12.99 -7.96
CA VAL A 241 11.46 12.68 -9.33
C VAL A 241 11.35 13.91 -10.24
N GLN A 242 10.24 14.65 -10.20
CA GLN A 242 10.07 15.90 -10.96
C GLN A 242 11.13 16.97 -10.64
N ARG A 243 11.75 16.91 -9.46
CA ARG A 243 12.71 17.92 -8.99
C ARG A 243 14.18 17.55 -9.21
N HIS A 244 14.50 16.25 -9.21
CA HIS A 244 15.88 15.74 -9.09
C HIS A 244 16.27 14.64 -10.09
N ALA A 245 15.34 14.08 -10.86
CA ALA A 245 15.64 13.03 -11.84
C ALA A 245 15.80 13.59 -13.25
N ASP A 246 16.82 13.12 -13.97
CA ASP A 246 17.03 13.43 -15.39
C ASP A 246 16.02 12.68 -16.27
N VAL A 247 14.82 13.27 -16.46
CA VAL A 247 13.77 12.72 -17.32
C VAL A 247 14.19 12.87 -18.80
N PRO A 248 14.38 11.78 -19.57
CA PRO A 248 14.83 11.88 -20.96
C PRO A 248 13.77 12.52 -21.87
N ASP A 249 14.20 13.33 -22.83
CA ASP A 249 13.33 13.83 -23.90
C ASP A 249 12.73 12.64 -24.67
N PRO A 250 11.41 12.54 -24.85
CA PRO A 250 10.80 11.45 -25.62
C PRO A 250 11.37 11.27 -27.03
N ARG A 251 11.92 12.34 -27.61
CA ARG A 251 12.52 12.37 -28.97
C ARG A 251 13.97 11.87 -29.00
N SER A 252 14.63 11.67 -27.85
CA SER A 252 15.99 11.13 -27.76
C SER A 252 16.04 9.60 -27.69
N ARG A 253 14.88 8.92 -27.79
CA ARG A 253 14.76 7.47 -27.90
C ARG A 253 14.51 7.09 -29.36
N GLN A 254 15.59 6.87 -30.11
CA GLN A 254 15.60 6.18 -31.40
C GLN A 254 16.34 4.85 -31.22
#